data_AF-A0A1Z5JXF8-F1
#
_entry.id   AF-A0A1Z5JXF8-F1
#
_cell.length_a   1.000
_cell.length_b   1.000
_cell.length_c   1.000
_cell.angle_alpha   90.00
_cell.angle_beta   90.00
_cell.angle_gamma   90.00
#
_symmetry.space_group_name_H-M   'P 1'
#
loop_
_entity.id
_entity.type
_entity.pdbx_description
1 polymer ?
#
loop_
_entity_poly.entity_id
_entity_poly.type
_entity_poly.pdbx_seq_one_letter_code
_entity_poly.pdbx_strand_id
1 'polypeptide(L)'
;MLSDTIDSATAKLPITRLYKYARQCNWEAVGCECKLYPRDAKCVEPSDGTTALHLAVMSRINPFLREGSIPDVEMAPLELIEQLVAACPEAAITRCSVKKYTPLIYACLVLGQDYDLHDGVAMVRSLLQHAPHSVYVFTDDGFSALDVHILSYSRFHRCKQDSQDDSTLVMQALLEERPDLAEARSYKNRVRGPLELLYRSNLEHFKDSSKVSDFAPLSALVDSPQEWWAWRWADVLLRQHNNSSEYKSLHAACGLTGCPLPILLIAAQSNPAQLKEPVNELGNLPLHQVCMWICDSEMIAGDPFVSRRKTAAIESLLQLYPEAARMKNNMGETPLQLAIESKTPFHGGLEALIRAFGDALSIPRKLRAVDDENEQLLSVDVYDDHDSVDSDWVDPVLAVEGMYPFMVAAVVSFIPLSKRRPSFFLNQTEAQHHADIEKRELEHLRTIYGLLRARPSVFGQYKPVFRKKKSNHMEEPELSEYTEIVEDDSDYTEVTCDD
;
A
#
# COMPACT_ATOMS: atom_id res chain seq x y z
N MET A 1 -2.47 -12.75 55.75
CA MET A 1 -3.69 -13.30 55.14
C MET A 1 -4.86 -12.37 55.43
N LEU A 2 -5.04 -11.35 54.60
CA LEU A 2 -6.25 -10.54 54.49
C LEU A 2 -6.40 -10.30 52.99
N SER A 3 -7.23 -11.12 52.33
CA SER A 3 -7.59 -10.93 50.94
C SER A 3 -8.86 -10.08 50.92
N ASP A 4 -8.70 -8.79 50.67
CA ASP A 4 -9.80 -7.89 50.36
C ASP A 4 -10.27 -8.20 48.93
N THR A 5 -11.18 -9.18 48.82
CA THR A 5 -12.07 -9.34 47.67
C THR A 5 -13.05 -8.18 47.68
N ILE A 6 -12.68 -7.08 47.02
CA ILE A 6 -13.62 -6.05 46.59
C ILE A 6 -14.41 -6.66 45.41
N ASP A 7 -15.47 -7.40 45.74
CA ASP A 7 -16.56 -7.64 44.80
C ASP A 7 -17.24 -6.30 44.54
N SER A 8 -16.70 -5.57 43.57
CA SER A 8 -17.30 -4.35 43.04
C SER A 8 -18.65 -4.71 42.42
N ALA A 9 -19.71 -4.61 43.22
CA ALA A 9 -21.09 -4.62 42.76
C ALA A 9 -21.27 -3.49 41.74
N THR A 10 -21.17 -3.84 40.46
CA THR A 10 -21.51 -2.95 39.34
C THR A 10 -23.01 -2.72 39.38
N ALA A 11 -23.44 -1.74 40.17
CA ALA A 11 -24.80 -1.25 40.16
C ALA A 11 -25.13 -0.87 38.72
N LYS A 12 -25.94 -1.69 38.05
CA LYS A 12 -26.37 -1.46 36.67
C LYS A 12 -27.02 -0.07 36.64
N LEU A 13 -26.39 0.88 35.95
CA LEU A 13 -26.98 2.19 35.78
C LEU A 13 -28.38 2.00 35.17
N PRO A 14 -29.41 2.65 35.73
CA PRO A 14 -30.76 2.49 35.24
C PRO A 14 -30.84 3.00 33.80
N ILE A 15 -31.41 2.17 32.92
CA ILE A 15 -31.68 2.51 31.52
C ILE A 15 -32.56 3.77 31.48
N THR A 16 -32.08 4.82 30.79
CA THR A 16 -32.79 6.09 30.67
C THR A 16 -34.11 5.92 29.90
N ARG A 17 -35.08 6.79 30.18
CA ARG A 17 -36.35 6.79 29.44
C ARG A 17 -36.13 7.09 27.97
N LEU A 18 -35.23 8.02 27.67
CA LEU A 18 -34.82 8.38 26.32
C LEU A 18 -34.39 7.14 25.50
N TYR A 19 -33.51 6.31 26.06
CA TYR A 19 -33.06 5.09 25.39
C TYR A 19 -34.20 4.10 25.17
N LYS A 20 -35.08 3.92 26.18
CA LYS A 20 -36.25 3.03 26.04
C LYS A 20 -37.17 3.46 24.91
N TYR A 21 -37.43 4.77 24.78
CA TYR A 21 -38.24 5.29 23.67
C TYR A 21 -37.55 5.10 22.31
N ALA A 22 -36.24 5.33 22.22
CA ALA A 22 -35.48 5.12 20.98
C ALA A 22 -35.47 3.63 20.55
N ARG A 23 -35.37 2.72 21.52
CA ARG A 23 -35.46 1.27 21.29
C ARG A 23 -36.84 0.85 20.77
N GLN A 24 -37.90 1.52 21.23
CA GLN A 24 -39.27 1.31 20.77
C GLN A 24 -39.61 2.06 19.46
N CYS A 25 -38.67 2.83 18.92
CA CYS A 25 -38.88 3.70 17.75
C CYS A 25 -39.96 4.77 17.98
N ASN A 26 -40.23 5.14 19.23
CA ASN A 26 -41.16 6.23 19.54
C ASN A 26 -40.42 7.57 19.44
N TRP A 27 -40.18 8.01 18.20
CA TRP A 27 -39.34 9.16 17.88
C TRP A 27 -39.89 10.49 18.42
N GLU A 28 -41.20 10.64 18.50
CA GLU A 28 -41.85 11.79 19.14
C GLU A 28 -41.50 11.86 20.64
N ALA A 29 -41.63 10.74 21.36
CA ALA A 29 -41.26 10.67 22.77
C ALA A 29 -39.75 10.88 22.99
N VAL A 30 -38.89 10.38 22.09
CA VAL A 30 -37.45 10.66 22.12
C VAL A 30 -37.19 12.15 21.99
N GLY A 31 -37.86 12.83 21.05
CA GLY A 31 -37.73 14.28 20.86
C GLY A 31 -38.16 15.09 22.08
N CYS A 32 -39.27 14.72 22.72
CA CYS A 32 -39.76 15.34 23.95
C CYS A 32 -38.81 15.10 25.14
N GLU A 33 -38.40 13.85 25.36
CA GLU A 33 -37.52 13.49 26.49
C GLU A 33 -36.13 14.11 26.33
N CYS A 34 -35.60 14.19 25.10
CA CYS A 34 -34.31 14.84 24.82
C CYS A 34 -34.32 16.34 25.16
N LYS A 35 -35.44 17.04 24.92
CA LYS A 35 -35.58 18.46 25.30
C LYS A 35 -35.56 18.65 26.82
N LEU A 36 -36.16 17.71 27.57
CA LEU A 36 -36.21 17.77 29.03
C LEU A 36 -34.88 17.33 29.68
N TYR A 37 -34.27 16.28 29.14
CA TYR A 37 -33.08 15.63 29.69
C TYR A 37 -32.02 15.39 28.60
N PRO A 38 -31.40 16.45 28.06
CA PRO A 38 -30.47 16.33 26.93
C PRO A 38 -29.25 15.47 27.26
N ARG A 39 -28.81 15.46 28.53
CA ARG A 39 -27.69 14.64 28.99
C ARG A 39 -27.97 13.14 28.96
N ASP A 40 -29.22 12.71 28.85
CA ASP A 40 -29.55 11.29 28.73
C ASP A 40 -29.15 10.73 27.36
N ALA A 41 -28.89 11.58 26.36
CA ALA A 41 -28.49 11.16 25.02
C ALA A 41 -27.11 10.50 24.97
N LYS A 42 -26.20 10.80 25.91
CA LYS A 42 -24.89 10.11 26.03
C LYS A 42 -24.94 8.84 26.87
N CYS A 43 -26.05 8.57 27.56
CA CYS A 43 -26.19 7.37 28.36
C CYS A 43 -26.20 6.14 27.45
N VAL A 44 -25.36 5.17 27.79
CA VAL A 44 -25.21 3.92 27.04
C VAL A 44 -26.04 2.82 27.68
N GLU A 45 -26.64 1.97 26.85
CA GLU A 45 -27.23 0.73 27.31
C GLU A 45 -26.14 -0.24 27.77
N PRO A 46 -26.23 -0.81 28.99
CA PRO A 46 -25.17 -1.67 29.50
C PRO A 46 -24.92 -2.94 28.67
N SER A 47 -25.91 -3.44 27.93
CA SER A 47 -25.77 -4.67 27.14
C SER A 47 -24.94 -4.47 25.87
N ASP A 48 -25.23 -3.42 25.10
CA ASP A 48 -24.67 -3.23 23.75
C ASP A 48 -23.87 -1.93 23.59
N GLY A 49 -23.79 -1.11 24.64
CA GLY A 49 -23.09 0.16 24.68
C GLY A 49 -23.67 1.23 23.74
N THR A 50 -24.84 1.00 23.14
CA THR A 50 -25.45 1.96 22.22
C THR A 50 -26.15 3.09 22.97
N THR A 51 -26.24 4.25 22.32
CA THR A 51 -26.99 5.41 22.83
C THR A 51 -28.27 5.60 22.03
N ALA A 52 -29.16 6.49 22.48
CA ALA A 52 -30.34 6.88 21.69
C ALA A 52 -29.96 7.39 20.28
N LEU A 53 -28.83 8.10 20.16
CA LEU A 53 -28.31 8.59 18.89
C LEU A 53 -27.85 7.46 17.96
N HIS A 54 -27.20 6.41 18.50
CA HIS A 54 -26.85 5.22 17.71
C HIS A 54 -28.11 4.58 17.12
N LEU A 55 -29.14 4.38 17.95
CA LEU A 55 -30.39 3.78 17.55
C LEU A 55 -31.11 4.60 16.47
N ALA A 56 -31.12 5.94 16.60
CA ALA A 56 -31.70 6.84 15.61
C ALA A 56 -30.98 6.79 14.26
N VAL A 57 -29.65 6.77 14.27
CA VAL A 57 -28.84 6.64 13.05
C VAL A 57 -29.03 5.25 12.41
N MET A 58 -28.94 4.18 13.21
CA MET A 58 -29.11 2.80 12.74
C MET A 58 -30.48 2.54 12.11
N SER A 59 -31.56 3.16 12.59
CA SER A 59 -32.90 2.97 12.02
C SER A 59 -33.03 3.50 10.59
N ARG A 60 -32.18 4.45 10.17
CA ARG A 60 -32.13 4.94 8.78
C ARG A 60 -31.19 4.15 7.87
N ILE A 61 -30.07 3.65 8.40
CA ILE A 61 -29.08 2.93 7.58
C ILE A 61 -29.57 1.54 7.22
N ASN A 62 -30.03 0.81 8.23
CA ASN A 62 -30.45 -0.58 8.09
C ASN A 62 -31.30 -0.96 9.31
N PRO A 63 -32.64 -0.97 9.17
CA PRO A 63 -33.55 -1.36 10.25
C PRO A 63 -33.27 -2.75 10.84
N PHE A 64 -32.65 -3.65 10.08
CA PHE A 64 -32.32 -5.02 10.51
C PHE A 64 -31.10 -5.10 11.44
N LEU A 65 -30.32 -4.02 11.59
CA LEU A 65 -29.24 -3.99 12.59
C LEU A 65 -29.78 -3.98 14.04
N ARG A 66 -31.09 -3.80 14.23
CA ARG A 66 -31.73 -3.89 15.54
C ARG A 66 -32.09 -5.34 15.85
N GLU A 67 -31.59 -5.83 16.98
CA GLU A 67 -31.95 -7.16 17.49
C GLU A 67 -33.47 -7.28 17.67
N GLY A 68 -34.10 -8.21 16.93
CA GLY A 68 -35.53 -8.52 17.04
C GLY A 68 -36.44 -7.75 16.07
N SER A 69 -35.94 -7.33 14.90
CA SER A 69 -36.66 -6.49 13.94
C SER A 69 -38.08 -7.00 13.61
N ILE A 70 -39.05 -6.19 14.01
CA ILE A 70 -40.45 -6.26 13.56
C ILE A 70 -40.48 -5.65 12.14
N PRO A 71 -41.22 -6.21 11.16
CA PRO A 71 -41.15 -5.79 9.76
C PRO A 71 -41.59 -4.35 9.42
N ASP A 72 -42.00 -3.50 10.38
CA ASP A 72 -42.49 -2.13 10.12
C ASP A 72 -41.90 -1.12 11.12
N VAL A 73 -40.58 -1.04 11.19
CA VAL A 73 -39.91 -0.07 12.07
C VAL A 73 -39.89 1.31 11.41
N GLU A 74 -40.55 2.28 12.06
CA GLU A 74 -40.49 3.68 11.65
C GLU A 74 -39.05 4.22 11.74
N MET A 75 -38.59 4.90 10.70
CA MET A 75 -37.27 5.53 10.66
C MET A 75 -37.26 6.81 11.49
N ALA A 76 -36.14 7.11 12.15
CA ALA A 76 -36.02 8.37 12.89
C ALA A 76 -36.03 9.56 11.91
N PRO A 77 -36.80 10.63 12.15
CA PRO A 77 -36.71 11.86 11.35
C PRO A 77 -35.29 12.44 11.39
N LEU A 78 -34.81 13.02 10.28
CA LEU A 78 -33.46 13.60 10.21
C LEU A 78 -33.31 14.76 11.22
N GLU A 79 -34.37 15.55 11.41
CA GLU A 79 -34.44 16.66 12.36
C GLU A 79 -34.28 16.16 13.80
N LEU A 80 -34.73 14.94 14.10
CA LEU A 80 -34.52 14.34 15.42
C LEU A 80 -33.07 13.93 15.64
N ILE A 81 -32.39 13.42 14.61
CA ILE A 81 -30.97 13.08 14.68
C ILE A 81 -30.15 14.36 14.94
N GLU A 82 -30.44 15.43 14.19
CA GLU A 82 -29.86 16.76 14.40
C GLU A 82 -30.14 17.26 15.83
N GLN A 83 -31.39 17.17 16.30
CA GLN A 83 -31.76 17.58 17.64
C GLN A 83 -30.99 16.80 18.72
N LEU A 84 -30.83 15.48 18.57
CA LEU A 84 -30.12 14.64 19.53
C LEU A 84 -28.64 14.99 19.61
N VAL A 85 -27.96 15.17 18.46
CA VAL A 85 -26.54 15.54 18.45
C VAL A 85 -26.31 16.98 18.92
N ALA A 86 -27.19 17.92 18.56
CA ALA A 86 -27.12 19.30 19.03
C ALA A 86 -27.32 19.42 20.54
N ALA A 87 -28.19 18.57 21.12
CA ALA A 87 -28.47 18.54 22.55
C ALA A 87 -27.31 17.93 23.36
N CYS A 88 -26.60 16.93 22.82
CA CYS A 88 -25.46 16.30 23.50
C CYS A 88 -24.43 15.76 22.48
N PRO A 89 -23.48 16.60 22.04
CA PRO A 89 -22.43 16.20 21.08
C PRO A 89 -21.60 15.01 21.53
N GLU A 90 -21.45 14.80 22.85
CA GLU A 90 -20.71 13.66 23.40
C GLU A 90 -21.34 12.32 23.02
N ALA A 91 -22.64 12.27 22.74
CA ALA A 91 -23.30 11.06 22.26
C ALA A 91 -22.74 10.59 20.90
N ALA A 92 -22.22 11.51 20.07
CA ALA A 92 -21.66 11.22 18.75
C ALA A 92 -20.22 10.67 18.81
N ILE A 93 -19.51 10.83 19.93
CA ILE A 93 -18.16 10.25 20.13
C ILE A 93 -18.20 8.93 20.91
N THR A 94 -19.34 8.61 21.53
CA THR A 94 -19.53 7.34 22.25
C THR A 94 -19.47 6.16 21.27
N ARG A 95 -18.74 5.11 21.65
CA ARG A 95 -18.59 3.88 20.86
C ARG A 95 -19.49 2.79 21.44
N CYS A 96 -20.25 2.10 20.59
CA CYS A 96 -21.04 0.95 21.03
C CYS A 96 -20.15 -0.20 21.53
N SER A 97 -20.62 -1.07 22.43
CA SER A 97 -19.81 -2.15 22.98
C SER A 97 -19.58 -3.28 21.97
N VAL A 98 -20.53 -3.53 21.07
CA VAL A 98 -20.56 -4.68 20.15
C VAL A 98 -19.63 -4.51 18.95
N LYS A 99 -19.79 -3.43 18.19
CA LYS A 99 -18.98 -3.14 16.99
C LYS A 99 -17.96 -2.04 17.21
N LYS A 100 -18.02 -1.35 18.35
CA LYS A 100 -17.09 -0.28 18.71
C LYS A 100 -17.12 0.87 17.70
N TYR A 101 -18.30 1.07 17.11
CA TYR A 101 -18.59 2.12 16.14
C TYR A 101 -19.29 3.27 16.85
N THR A 102 -19.03 4.48 16.38
CA THR A 102 -19.76 5.68 16.75
C THR A 102 -20.98 5.87 15.85
N PRO A 103 -21.92 6.76 16.19
CA PRO A 103 -23.01 7.13 15.29
C PRO A 103 -22.51 7.62 13.92
N LEU A 104 -21.39 8.36 13.86
CA LEU A 104 -20.80 8.77 12.59
C LEU A 104 -20.33 7.58 11.74
N ILE A 105 -19.66 6.60 12.35
CA ILE A 105 -19.24 5.39 11.64
C ILE A 105 -20.45 4.63 11.12
N TYR A 106 -21.53 4.53 11.93
CA TYR A 106 -22.78 3.94 11.45
C TYR A 106 -23.34 4.72 10.26
N ALA A 107 -23.46 6.05 10.33
CA ALA A 107 -23.97 6.89 9.25
C ALA A 107 -23.23 6.66 7.92
N CYS A 108 -21.95 6.28 8.00
CA CYS A 108 -21.09 5.98 6.86
C CYS A 108 -21.18 4.53 6.34
N LEU A 109 -21.85 3.62 7.05
CA LEU A 109 -21.98 2.22 6.64
C LEU A 109 -23.01 2.08 5.51
N VAL A 110 -22.60 1.42 4.43
CA VAL A 110 -23.49 1.07 3.31
C VAL A 110 -23.88 -0.41 3.46
N LEU A 111 -25.11 -0.67 3.91
CA LEU A 111 -25.59 -2.01 4.28
C LEU A 111 -26.94 -2.33 3.64
N GLY A 112 -26.96 -2.57 2.33
CA GLY A 112 -28.13 -3.14 1.65
C GLY A 112 -28.69 -2.26 0.54
N GLN A 113 -29.71 -2.79 -0.14
CA GLN A 113 -30.29 -2.17 -1.34
C GLN A 113 -31.08 -0.89 -1.05
N ASP A 114 -31.61 -0.76 0.17
CA ASP A 114 -32.50 0.32 0.62
C ASP A 114 -31.75 1.46 1.31
N TYR A 115 -30.41 1.46 1.28
CA TYR A 115 -29.64 2.55 1.86
C TYR A 115 -29.77 3.81 1.00
N ASP A 116 -30.43 4.84 1.54
CA ASP A 116 -30.51 6.16 0.92
C ASP A 116 -29.21 6.95 1.18
N LEU A 117 -28.46 7.20 0.11
CA LEU A 117 -27.21 7.97 0.15
C LEU A 117 -27.45 9.42 0.62
N HIS A 118 -28.60 10.02 0.32
CA HIS A 118 -28.92 11.39 0.74
C HIS A 118 -29.17 11.48 2.25
N ASP A 119 -29.81 10.48 2.83
CA ASP A 119 -29.90 10.35 4.29
C ASP A 119 -28.53 10.22 4.92
N GLY A 120 -27.65 9.40 4.34
CA GLY A 120 -26.25 9.28 4.75
C GLY A 120 -25.54 10.63 4.79
N VAL A 121 -25.67 11.43 3.72
CA VAL A 121 -25.10 12.79 3.63
C VAL A 121 -25.67 13.71 4.70
N ALA A 122 -26.99 13.74 4.88
CA ALA A 122 -27.66 14.60 5.85
C ALA A 122 -27.23 14.25 7.29
N MET A 123 -27.13 12.95 7.60
CA MET A 123 -26.65 12.48 8.90
C MET A 123 -25.19 12.86 9.12
N VAL A 124 -24.30 12.63 8.15
CA VAL A 124 -22.87 12.99 8.26
C VAL A 124 -22.71 14.48 8.50
N ARG A 125 -23.38 15.34 7.72
CA ARG A 125 -23.32 16.80 7.89
C ARG A 125 -23.81 17.22 9.26
N SER A 126 -24.97 16.72 9.70
CA SER A 126 -25.52 17.04 11.04
C SER A 126 -24.56 16.62 12.16
N LEU A 127 -23.99 15.42 12.07
CA LEU A 127 -23.05 14.89 13.06
C LEU A 127 -21.75 15.68 13.10
N LEU A 128 -21.19 16.06 11.95
CA LEU A 128 -19.94 16.82 11.89
C LEU A 128 -20.13 18.30 12.27
N GLN A 129 -21.27 18.90 11.92
CA GLN A 129 -21.62 20.27 12.30
C GLN A 129 -21.72 20.43 13.82
N HIS A 130 -22.37 19.49 14.51
CA HIS A 130 -22.60 19.58 15.95
C HIS A 130 -21.55 18.86 16.80
N ALA A 131 -20.87 17.85 16.24
CA ALA A 131 -19.85 17.06 16.93
C ALA A 131 -18.64 16.79 16.01
N PRO A 132 -17.87 17.83 15.61
CA PRO A 132 -16.74 17.70 14.68
C PRO A 132 -15.64 16.75 15.18
N HIS A 133 -15.53 16.56 16.49
CA HIS A 133 -14.57 15.63 17.09
C HIS A 133 -14.90 14.15 16.85
N SER A 134 -16.15 13.82 16.48
CA SER A 134 -16.56 12.44 16.18
C SER A 134 -15.79 11.82 15.01
N VAL A 135 -15.26 12.66 14.13
CA VAL A 135 -14.44 12.23 12.99
C VAL A 135 -13.10 11.59 13.39
N TYR A 136 -12.60 11.92 14.59
CA TYR A 136 -11.34 11.41 15.13
C TYR A 136 -11.53 10.18 16.02
N VAL A 137 -12.75 9.66 16.12
CA VAL A 137 -13.03 8.44 16.87
C VAL A 137 -12.94 7.26 15.91
N PHE A 138 -11.86 6.51 16.04
CA PHE A 138 -11.56 5.35 15.19
C PHE A 138 -12.22 4.07 15.69
N THR A 139 -12.34 3.09 14.79
CA THR A 139 -12.65 1.70 15.17
C THR A 139 -11.48 1.08 15.94
N ASP A 140 -11.68 -0.10 16.55
CA ASP A 140 -10.58 -0.84 17.22
C ASP A 140 -9.51 -1.28 16.22
N ASP A 141 -9.90 -1.38 14.95
CA ASP A 141 -9.01 -1.62 13.82
C ASP A 141 -8.38 -0.34 13.27
N GLY A 142 -8.55 0.81 13.94
CA GLY A 142 -7.96 2.08 13.55
C GLY A 142 -8.56 2.72 12.30
N PHE A 143 -9.71 2.22 11.82
CA PHE A 143 -10.39 2.77 10.66
C PHE A 143 -11.17 4.02 11.05
N SER A 144 -11.07 5.06 10.23
CA SER A 144 -11.91 6.25 10.31
C SER A 144 -13.29 5.99 9.71
N ALA A 145 -14.21 6.95 9.88
CA ALA A 145 -15.53 6.90 9.23
C ALA A 145 -15.43 6.78 7.71
N LEU A 146 -14.48 7.49 7.09
CA LEU A 146 -14.18 7.42 5.65
C LEU A 146 -13.70 6.03 5.23
N ASP A 147 -12.79 5.44 6.01
CA ASP A 147 -12.26 4.10 5.72
C ASP A 147 -13.36 3.05 5.77
N VAL A 148 -14.25 3.14 6.78
CA VAL A 148 -15.41 2.25 6.92
C VAL A 148 -16.40 2.45 5.76
N HIS A 149 -16.61 3.69 5.30
CA HIS A 149 -17.43 3.98 4.13
C HIS A 149 -16.87 3.28 2.88
N ILE A 150 -15.58 3.46 2.60
CA ILE A 150 -14.89 2.83 1.46
C ILE A 150 -15.03 1.30 1.53
N LEU A 151 -14.76 0.71 2.69
CA LEU A 151 -14.80 -0.74 2.87
C LEU A 151 -16.22 -1.31 2.75
N SER A 152 -17.22 -0.65 3.33
CA SER A 152 -18.61 -1.09 3.26
C SER A 152 -19.19 -0.95 1.86
N TYR A 153 -18.96 0.20 1.20
CA TYR A 153 -19.41 0.42 -0.17
C TYR A 153 -18.78 -0.57 -1.16
N SER A 154 -17.47 -0.82 -1.03
CA SER A 154 -16.77 -1.78 -1.90
C SER A 154 -17.34 -3.20 -1.81
N ARG A 155 -17.81 -3.61 -0.63
CA ARG A 155 -18.48 -4.91 -0.45
C ARG A 155 -19.86 -4.90 -1.10
N PHE A 156 -20.59 -3.80 -0.97
CA PHE A 156 -21.93 -3.64 -1.50
C PHE A 156 -21.98 -3.56 -3.03
N HIS A 157 -21.04 -2.84 -3.66
CA HIS A 157 -20.98 -2.68 -5.12
C HIS A 157 -20.89 -4.03 -5.85
N ARG A 158 -20.37 -5.09 -5.22
CA ARG A 158 -20.36 -6.45 -5.78
C ARG A 158 -21.75 -6.97 -6.15
N CYS A 159 -22.82 -6.40 -5.60
CA CYS A 159 -24.19 -6.88 -5.76
C CYS A 159 -25.05 -6.05 -6.73
N LYS A 160 -24.62 -4.87 -7.20
CA LYS A 160 -25.40 -4.03 -8.13
C LYS A 160 -24.56 -3.68 -9.36
N GLN A 161 -25.00 -4.10 -10.55
CA GLN A 161 -24.35 -3.76 -11.82
C GLN A 161 -24.89 -2.46 -12.48
N ASP A 162 -26.05 -1.94 -12.05
CA ASP A 162 -26.84 -1.06 -12.94
C ASP A 162 -27.08 0.40 -12.49
N SER A 163 -26.60 0.85 -11.32
CA SER A 163 -26.79 2.27 -10.92
C SER A 163 -25.48 3.03 -10.87
N GLN A 164 -25.25 3.89 -11.88
CA GLN A 164 -24.15 4.88 -11.92
C GLN A 164 -24.28 6.00 -10.86
N ASP A 165 -25.26 5.91 -9.96
CA ASP A 165 -25.61 6.96 -9.01
C ASP A 165 -24.53 7.15 -7.94
N ASP A 166 -24.13 8.41 -7.77
CA ASP A 166 -23.91 9.18 -6.54
C ASP A 166 -23.25 8.51 -5.32
N SER A 167 -22.56 7.40 -5.54
CA SER A 167 -21.85 6.63 -4.50
C SER A 167 -20.81 7.42 -3.73
N THR A 168 -20.33 8.51 -4.32
CA THR A 168 -19.34 9.40 -3.71
C THR A 168 -19.97 10.42 -2.77
N LEU A 169 -21.29 10.57 -2.69
CA LEU A 169 -21.90 11.69 -1.96
C LEU A 169 -21.55 11.71 -0.47
N VAL A 170 -21.65 10.57 0.22
CA VAL A 170 -21.30 10.49 1.66
C VAL A 170 -19.80 10.73 1.86
N MET A 171 -18.97 10.20 0.97
CA MET A 171 -17.53 10.48 0.96
C MET A 171 -17.24 11.98 0.75
N GLN A 172 -17.89 12.60 -0.23
CA GLN A 172 -17.75 14.04 -0.52
C GLN A 172 -18.16 14.86 0.70
N ALA A 173 -19.30 14.54 1.34
CA ALA A 173 -19.73 15.21 2.57
C ALA A 173 -18.70 15.09 3.70
N LEU A 174 -18.10 13.91 3.90
CA LEU A 174 -17.02 13.73 4.88
C LEU A 174 -15.80 14.61 4.56
N LEU A 175 -15.41 14.68 3.28
CA LEU A 175 -14.20 15.39 2.84
C LEU A 175 -14.41 16.90 2.71
N GLU A 176 -15.60 17.35 2.38
CA GLU A 176 -16.00 18.77 2.38
C GLU A 176 -15.93 19.34 3.79
N GLU A 177 -16.47 18.62 4.76
CA GLU A 177 -16.41 19.02 6.16
C GLU A 177 -14.98 18.87 6.69
N ARG A 178 -14.29 17.78 6.36
CA ARG A 178 -12.99 17.39 6.92
C ARG A 178 -12.02 16.81 5.86
N PRO A 179 -11.29 17.69 5.12
CA PRO A 179 -10.37 17.27 4.06
C PRO A 179 -9.20 16.39 4.55
N ASP A 180 -8.78 16.58 5.81
CA ASP A 180 -7.68 15.84 6.45
C ASP A 180 -7.97 14.34 6.56
N LEU A 181 -9.23 13.92 6.42
CA LEU A 181 -9.58 12.50 6.37
C LEU A 181 -8.98 11.77 5.17
N ALA A 182 -8.73 12.47 4.07
CA ALA A 182 -8.14 11.86 2.88
C ALA A 182 -6.68 11.44 3.11
N GLU A 183 -6.03 11.98 4.15
CA GLU A 183 -4.61 11.74 4.41
C GLU A 183 -4.31 10.30 4.85
N ALA A 184 -3.11 9.85 4.50
CA ALA A 184 -2.60 8.56 4.92
C ALA A 184 -2.26 8.59 6.40
N ARG A 185 -2.67 7.55 7.14
CA ARG A 185 -2.49 7.48 8.59
C ARG A 185 -1.64 6.27 8.93
N SER A 186 -0.75 6.42 9.91
CA SER A 186 0.02 5.29 10.43
C SER A 186 -0.85 4.46 11.37
N TYR A 187 -1.10 3.20 11.01
CA TYR A 187 -1.83 2.27 11.84
C TYR A 187 -1.07 0.95 11.99
N LYS A 188 -0.79 0.54 13.24
CA LYS A 188 0.00 -0.68 13.56
C LYS A 188 1.29 -0.78 12.73
N ASN A 189 2.04 0.33 12.65
CA ASN A 189 3.28 0.47 11.87
C ASN A 189 3.12 0.32 10.35
N ARG A 190 1.89 0.43 9.83
CA ARG A 190 1.62 0.50 8.39
C ARG A 190 0.91 1.82 8.10
N VAL A 191 1.53 2.66 7.29
CA VAL A 191 0.87 3.83 6.73
C VAL A 191 -0.19 3.33 5.75
N ARG A 192 -1.46 3.55 6.07
CA ARG A 192 -2.60 3.24 5.20
C ARG A 192 -3.45 4.48 5.02
N GLY A 193 -3.70 4.84 3.78
CA GLY A 193 -4.64 5.92 3.44
C GLY A 193 -5.93 5.39 2.83
N PRO A 194 -6.99 6.23 2.79
CA PRO A 194 -8.23 5.93 2.07
C PRO A 194 -8.00 5.46 0.64
N LEU A 195 -7.04 6.06 -0.07
CA LEU A 195 -6.67 5.66 -1.44
C LEU A 195 -6.12 4.22 -1.52
N GLU A 196 -5.33 3.80 -0.54
CA GLU A 196 -4.82 2.42 -0.46
C GLU A 196 -5.94 1.42 -0.14
N LEU A 197 -6.87 1.79 0.74
CA LEU A 197 -8.03 0.95 1.07
C LEU A 197 -8.94 0.77 -0.13
N LEU A 198 -9.20 1.87 -0.85
CA LEU A 198 -9.95 1.85 -2.11
C LEU A 198 -9.27 0.95 -3.14
N TYR A 199 -7.95 1.06 -3.28
CA TYR A 199 -7.17 0.18 -4.15
C TYR A 199 -7.29 -1.30 -3.75
N ARG A 200 -7.03 -1.63 -2.49
CA ARG A 200 -7.06 -3.02 -2.01
C ARG A 200 -8.45 -3.64 -2.13
N SER A 201 -9.49 -2.90 -1.78
CA SER A 201 -10.84 -3.43 -1.82
C SER A 201 -11.29 -3.76 -3.26
N ASN A 202 -10.74 -3.05 -4.24
CA ASN A 202 -10.92 -3.36 -5.65
C ASN A 202 -10.02 -4.48 -6.15
N LEU A 203 -8.77 -4.58 -5.66
CA LEU A 203 -7.89 -5.70 -6.03
C LEU A 203 -8.56 -7.04 -5.69
N GLU A 204 -9.22 -7.13 -4.53
CA GLU A 204 -10.00 -8.31 -4.15
C GLU A 204 -11.21 -8.56 -5.07
N HIS A 205 -11.79 -7.53 -5.68
CA HIS A 205 -12.85 -7.71 -6.69
C HIS A 205 -12.31 -8.39 -7.96
N PHE A 206 -11.14 -7.98 -8.43
CA PHE A 206 -10.52 -8.58 -9.62
C PHE A 206 -10.09 -10.04 -9.42
N LYS A 207 -9.63 -10.39 -8.22
CA LYS A 207 -9.30 -11.78 -7.87
C LYS A 207 -10.51 -12.71 -7.90
N ASP A 208 -11.67 -12.19 -7.54
CA ASP A 208 -12.90 -12.97 -7.57
C ASP A 208 -13.42 -13.13 -9.01
N SER A 209 -13.31 -12.11 -9.86
CA SER A 209 -13.72 -12.20 -11.27
C SER A 209 -12.82 -13.11 -12.11
N SER A 210 -11.51 -13.17 -11.82
CA SER A 210 -10.58 -14.04 -12.55
C SER A 210 -10.85 -15.53 -12.37
N LYS A 211 -11.59 -15.94 -11.32
CA LYS A 211 -11.98 -17.33 -11.10
C LYS A 211 -13.19 -17.76 -11.93
N VAL A 212 -13.89 -16.82 -12.58
CA VAL A 212 -15.17 -17.07 -13.25
C VAL A 212 -15.03 -17.27 -14.77
N SER A 213 -13.86 -16.99 -15.35
CA SER A 213 -13.66 -17.07 -16.80
C SER A 213 -12.39 -17.84 -17.17
N ASP A 214 -12.53 -19.15 -17.36
CA ASP A 214 -11.47 -20.01 -17.90
C ASP A 214 -11.22 -19.81 -19.41
N PHE A 215 -11.95 -18.92 -20.11
CA PHE A 215 -11.95 -18.90 -21.58
C PHE A 215 -11.82 -17.54 -22.29
N ALA A 216 -11.71 -16.40 -21.59
CA ALA A 216 -11.47 -15.10 -22.24
C ALA A 216 -10.01 -14.64 -22.05
N PRO A 217 -9.28 -14.24 -23.13
CA PRO A 217 -7.94 -13.68 -23.02
C PRO A 217 -7.98 -12.38 -22.20
N LEU A 218 -7.23 -12.33 -21.11
CA LEU A 218 -7.00 -11.14 -20.24
C LEU A 218 -6.51 -9.89 -20.99
N SER A 219 -6.13 -10.00 -22.27
CA SER A 219 -5.74 -8.87 -23.13
C SER A 219 -6.93 -8.15 -23.77
N ALA A 220 -8.12 -8.74 -23.79
CA ALA A 220 -9.35 -8.10 -24.31
C ALA A 220 -10.18 -7.42 -23.22
N LEU A 221 -10.00 -7.81 -21.95
CA LEU A 221 -10.45 -7.06 -20.77
C LEU A 221 -9.42 -5.97 -20.42
N VAL A 222 -9.14 -5.08 -21.37
CA VAL A 222 -8.61 -3.77 -20.99
C VAL A 222 -9.83 -3.04 -20.45
N ASP A 223 -10.15 -3.29 -19.18
CA ASP A 223 -11.26 -2.64 -18.50
C ASP A 223 -11.09 -1.15 -18.71
N SER A 224 -12.04 -0.56 -19.44
CA SER A 224 -12.06 0.88 -19.66
C SER A 224 -11.92 1.55 -18.30
N PRO A 225 -11.01 2.51 -18.13
CA PRO A 225 -10.96 3.36 -16.94
C PRO A 225 -12.27 4.11 -16.63
N GLN A 226 -13.38 3.81 -17.31
CA GLN A 226 -14.69 4.34 -17.04
C GLN A 226 -15.56 3.33 -16.25
N GLU A 227 -15.18 2.03 -16.22
CA GLU A 227 -15.97 0.96 -15.58
C GLU A 227 -15.59 0.70 -14.12
N TRP A 228 -14.45 1.23 -13.64
CA TRP A 228 -14.07 1.08 -12.24
C TRP A 228 -14.73 2.17 -11.40
N TRP A 229 -15.77 1.78 -10.66
CA TRP A 229 -16.56 2.66 -9.79
C TRP A 229 -15.70 3.49 -8.82
N ALA A 230 -14.56 2.92 -8.40
CA ALA A 230 -13.59 3.58 -7.56
C ALA A 230 -12.83 4.72 -8.25
N TRP A 231 -12.96 4.92 -9.56
CA TRP A 231 -12.38 6.07 -10.27
C TRP A 231 -12.90 7.38 -9.72
N ARG A 232 -14.23 7.50 -9.59
CA ARG A 232 -14.86 8.71 -9.04
C ARG A 232 -14.41 8.95 -7.61
N TRP A 233 -14.19 7.88 -6.85
CA TRP A 233 -13.74 7.98 -5.47
C TRP A 233 -12.28 8.44 -5.38
N ALA A 234 -11.40 7.86 -6.18
CA ALA A 234 -10.01 8.27 -6.26
C ALA A 234 -9.88 9.72 -6.76
N ASP A 235 -10.64 10.12 -7.78
CA ASP A 235 -10.66 11.51 -8.28
C ASP A 235 -11.09 12.49 -7.18
N VAL A 236 -12.17 12.22 -6.45
CA VAL A 236 -12.59 13.06 -5.32
C VAL A 236 -11.50 13.15 -4.24
N LEU A 237 -10.91 12.03 -3.84
CA LEU A 237 -9.81 12.03 -2.86
C LEU A 237 -8.63 12.88 -3.34
N LEU A 238 -8.18 12.68 -4.58
CA LEU A 238 -7.07 13.42 -5.17
C LEU A 238 -7.37 14.92 -5.32
N ARG A 239 -8.59 15.31 -5.68
CA ARG A 239 -8.98 16.73 -5.79
C ARG A 239 -9.02 17.43 -4.45
N GLN A 240 -9.55 16.78 -3.42
CA GLN A 240 -9.61 17.35 -2.07
C GLN A 240 -8.20 17.58 -1.52
N HIS A 241 -7.26 16.71 -1.88
CA HIS A 241 -5.86 16.87 -1.54
C HIS A 241 -5.18 18.06 -2.21
N ASN A 242 -5.54 18.42 -3.45
CA ASN A 242 -4.89 19.53 -4.15
C ASN A 242 -5.12 20.90 -3.48
N ASN A 243 -6.12 21.01 -2.60
CA ASN A 243 -6.37 22.24 -1.84
C ASN A 243 -5.42 22.40 -0.64
N SER A 244 -4.74 21.35 -0.19
CA SER A 244 -3.74 21.42 0.87
C SER A 244 -2.35 21.53 0.26
N SER A 245 -1.65 22.65 0.48
CA SER A 245 -0.29 22.85 -0.03
C SER A 245 0.73 21.85 0.51
N GLU A 246 0.40 21.14 1.59
CA GLU A 246 1.29 20.16 2.22
C GLU A 246 1.15 18.75 1.63
N TYR A 247 -0.01 18.43 1.01
CA TYR A 247 -0.26 17.07 0.55
C TYR A 247 0.08 16.87 -0.92
N LYS A 248 0.97 15.91 -1.19
CA LYS A 248 1.46 15.61 -2.53
C LYS A 248 0.75 14.39 -3.11
N SER A 249 -0.42 14.60 -3.70
CA SER A 249 -1.30 13.53 -4.20
C SER A 249 -0.67 12.59 -5.24
N LEU A 250 0.20 13.12 -6.12
CA LEU A 250 1.01 12.29 -7.02
C LEU A 250 1.98 11.41 -6.23
N HIS A 251 2.61 11.96 -5.20
CA HIS A 251 3.58 11.25 -4.37
C HIS A 251 2.91 10.11 -3.60
N ALA A 252 1.72 10.35 -3.06
CA ALA A 252 0.88 9.32 -2.45
C ALA A 252 0.52 8.21 -3.46
N ALA A 253 0.08 8.56 -4.67
CA ALA A 253 -0.24 7.59 -5.72
C ALA A 253 0.99 6.75 -6.12
N CYS A 254 2.16 7.38 -6.27
CA CYS A 254 3.42 6.68 -6.52
C CYS A 254 3.87 5.79 -5.35
N GLY A 255 3.51 6.13 -4.11
CA GLY A 255 3.79 5.31 -2.93
C GLY A 255 3.01 3.99 -2.91
N LEU A 256 1.92 3.89 -3.66
CA LEU A 256 1.07 2.68 -3.72
C LEU A 256 1.62 1.70 -4.76
N THR A 257 2.27 0.62 -4.31
CA THR A 257 2.76 -0.45 -5.19
C THR A 257 1.63 -1.00 -6.07
N GLY A 258 1.79 -0.88 -7.39
CA GLY A 258 0.80 -1.34 -8.37
C GLY A 258 -0.41 -0.41 -8.51
N CYS A 259 -0.28 0.86 -8.12
CA CYS A 259 -1.29 1.90 -8.29
C CYS A 259 -1.91 1.82 -9.70
N PRO A 260 -3.25 1.78 -9.82
CA PRO A 260 -3.90 1.77 -11.13
C PRO A 260 -3.47 2.97 -11.96
N LEU A 261 -3.00 2.70 -13.18
CA LEU A 261 -2.37 3.71 -14.04
C LEU A 261 -3.20 5.00 -14.21
N PRO A 262 -4.55 4.95 -14.39
CA PRO A 262 -5.31 6.18 -14.51
C PRO A 262 -5.31 7.05 -13.23
N ILE A 263 -5.13 6.49 -12.01
CA ILE A 263 -5.05 7.29 -10.76
C ILE A 263 -3.76 8.09 -10.82
N LEU A 264 -2.67 7.40 -11.13
CA LEU A 264 -1.35 7.98 -11.26
C LEU A 264 -1.34 9.09 -12.32
N LEU A 265 -1.92 8.84 -13.48
CA LEU A 265 -2.00 9.81 -14.58
C LEU A 265 -2.80 11.05 -14.20
N ILE A 266 -3.98 10.88 -13.60
CA ILE A 266 -4.79 12.02 -13.14
C ILE A 266 -4.05 12.83 -12.08
N ALA A 267 -3.43 12.16 -11.10
CA ALA A 267 -2.64 12.83 -10.07
C ALA A 267 -1.47 13.62 -10.68
N ALA A 268 -0.77 13.04 -11.66
CA ALA A 268 0.35 13.67 -12.36
C ALA A 268 -0.08 14.85 -13.24
N GLN A 269 -1.18 14.71 -13.98
CA GLN A 269 -1.73 15.75 -14.84
C GLN A 269 -2.33 16.91 -14.03
N SER A 270 -2.96 16.60 -12.90
CA SER A 270 -3.54 17.61 -12.01
C SER A 270 -2.46 18.35 -11.21
N ASN A 271 -1.31 17.73 -10.98
CA ASN A 271 -0.22 18.29 -10.18
C ASN A 271 1.15 18.15 -10.87
N PRO A 272 1.35 18.80 -12.03
CA PRO A 272 2.57 18.63 -12.82
C PRO A 272 3.82 19.13 -12.10
N ALA A 273 3.68 20.07 -11.15
CA ALA A 273 4.80 20.53 -10.33
C ALA A 273 5.39 19.39 -9.46
N GLN A 274 4.53 18.50 -8.94
CA GLN A 274 4.94 17.39 -8.07
C GLN A 274 5.81 16.36 -8.79
N LEU A 275 5.82 16.32 -10.13
CA LEU A 275 6.73 15.47 -10.91
C LEU A 275 8.22 15.80 -10.65
N LYS A 276 8.50 17.04 -10.26
CA LYS A 276 9.86 17.56 -10.02
C LYS A 276 10.23 17.62 -8.55
N GLU A 277 9.27 17.36 -7.67
CA GLU A 277 9.48 17.44 -6.23
C GLU A 277 9.82 16.06 -5.65
N PRO A 278 10.70 15.99 -4.64
CA PRO A 278 10.98 14.75 -3.94
C PRO A 278 9.76 14.31 -3.12
N VAL A 279 9.47 13.01 -3.22
CA VAL A 279 8.43 12.21 -2.53
C VAL A 279 8.77 12.00 -1.06
N ASN A 280 10.05 11.91 -0.73
CA ASN A 280 10.55 11.59 0.60
C ASN A 280 11.91 12.24 0.85
N GLU A 281 12.40 12.08 2.08
CA GLU A 281 13.69 12.60 2.55
C GLU A 281 14.89 12.01 1.78
N LEU A 282 14.71 10.85 1.13
CA LEU A 282 15.71 10.25 0.25
C LEU A 282 15.86 10.99 -1.08
N GLY A 283 15.05 12.04 -1.34
CA GLY A 283 15.11 12.80 -2.59
C GLY A 283 14.52 12.05 -3.79
N ASN A 284 13.75 10.98 -3.56
CA ASN A 284 13.16 10.20 -4.66
C ASN A 284 12.06 11.01 -5.34
N LEU A 285 12.14 11.16 -6.66
CA LEU A 285 11.02 11.69 -7.46
C LEU A 285 9.91 10.65 -7.65
N PRO A 286 8.71 11.03 -8.11
CA PRO A 286 7.65 10.10 -8.51
C PRO A 286 8.12 8.92 -9.36
N LEU A 287 8.99 9.18 -10.36
CA LEU A 287 9.56 8.13 -11.20
C LEU A 287 10.44 7.15 -10.41
N HIS A 288 11.27 7.63 -9.47
CA HIS A 288 12.08 6.76 -8.60
C HIS A 288 11.16 5.84 -7.80
N GLN A 289 10.10 6.39 -7.21
CA GLN A 289 9.17 5.65 -6.38
C GLN A 289 8.43 4.54 -7.16
N VAL A 290 7.98 4.83 -8.39
CA VAL A 290 7.37 3.81 -9.27
C VAL A 290 8.41 2.77 -9.70
N CYS A 291 9.66 3.18 -9.99
CA CYS A 291 10.74 2.25 -10.28
C CYS A 291 11.03 1.33 -9.10
N MET A 292 10.85 1.77 -7.84
CA MET A 292 11.02 0.94 -6.64
C MET A 292 9.88 -0.04 -6.37
N TRP A 293 8.77 -0.01 -7.12
CA TRP A 293 7.67 -0.95 -6.90
C TRP A 293 8.14 -2.39 -6.99
N ILE A 294 8.10 -3.11 -5.86
CA ILE A 294 8.49 -4.50 -5.81
C ILE A 294 7.34 -5.32 -6.39
N CYS A 295 7.60 -5.98 -7.51
CA CYS A 295 6.77 -7.07 -7.99
C CYS A 295 7.09 -8.27 -7.10
N ASP A 296 6.56 -8.30 -5.87
CA ASP A 296 6.84 -9.38 -4.92
C ASP A 296 6.44 -10.71 -5.56
N SER A 297 7.46 -11.49 -5.94
CA SER A 297 7.27 -12.75 -6.66
C SER A 297 6.60 -13.82 -5.80
N GLU A 298 6.49 -13.57 -4.49
CA GLU A 298 6.02 -14.52 -3.48
C GLU A 298 4.59 -14.22 -3.01
N MET A 299 4.13 -12.96 -3.01
CA MET A 299 2.75 -12.68 -2.60
C MET A 299 1.72 -13.10 -3.65
N ILE A 300 2.10 -13.14 -4.92
CA ILE A 300 1.39 -13.79 -6.03
C ILE A 300 2.48 -14.11 -7.06
N ALA A 301 2.65 -15.37 -7.46
CA ALA A 301 3.62 -15.77 -8.47
C ALA A 301 3.52 -14.90 -9.72
N GLY A 302 4.35 -13.85 -9.80
CA GLY A 302 4.42 -12.89 -10.89
C GLY A 302 3.06 -12.46 -11.42
N ASP A 303 2.20 -11.82 -10.61
CA ASP A 303 0.98 -11.22 -11.14
C ASP A 303 1.36 -10.33 -12.34
N PRO A 304 1.09 -10.78 -13.59
CA PRO A 304 1.56 -10.09 -14.79
C PRO A 304 0.94 -8.69 -14.88
N PHE A 305 -0.08 -8.43 -14.08
CA PHE A 305 -0.76 -7.17 -14.00
C PHE A 305 0.05 -6.08 -13.29
N VAL A 306 0.69 -6.38 -12.15
CA VAL A 306 1.51 -5.38 -11.43
C VAL A 306 2.72 -5.00 -12.26
N SER A 307 3.39 -5.99 -12.88
CA SER A 307 4.51 -5.76 -13.78
C SER A 307 4.11 -4.90 -14.99
N ARG A 308 2.99 -5.23 -15.66
CA ARG A 308 2.46 -4.42 -16.77
C ARG A 308 2.12 -2.99 -16.35
N ARG A 309 1.50 -2.81 -15.18
CA ARG A 309 1.18 -1.48 -14.64
C ARG A 309 2.42 -0.69 -14.30
N LYS A 310 3.43 -1.31 -13.69
CA LYS A 310 4.72 -0.67 -13.40
C LYS A 310 5.37 -0.17 -14.69
N THR A 311 5.45 -1.02 -15.71
CA THR A 311 5.95 -0.64 -17.04
C THR A 311 5.18 0.55 -17.62
N ALA A 312 3.84 0.46 -17.66
CA ALA A 312 3.02 1.53 -18.20
C ALA A 312 3.10 2.83 -17.38
N ALA A 313 3.27 2.73 -16.06
CA ALA A 313 3.48 3.86 -15.17
C ALA A 313 4.83 4.54 -15.41
N ILE A 314 5.91 3.77 -15.57
CA ILE A 314 7.24 4.27 -15.94
C ILE A 314 7.17 5.01 -17.28
N GLU A 315 6.60 4.38 -18.30
CA GLU A 315 6.44 4.98 -19.64
C GLU A 315 5.63 6.28 -19.57
N SER A 316 4.53 6.28 -18.83
CA SER A 316 3.65 7.44 -18.68
C SER A 316 4.34 8.60 -17.94
N LEU A 317 5.03 8.33 -16.84
CA LEU A 317 5.75 9.36 -16.10
C LEU A 317 6.93 9.92 -16.91
N LEU A 318 7.61 9.09 -17.71
CA LEU A 318 8.66 9.54 -18.63
C LEU A 318 8.11 10.41 -19.76
N GLN A 319 6.91 10.12 -20.27
CA GLN A 319 6.24 10.98 -21.25
C GLN A 319 5.92 12.36 -20.67
N LEU A 320 5.52 12.41 -19.39
CA LEU A 320 5.19 13.66 -18.71
C LEU A 320 6.44 14.45 -18.26
N TYR A 321 7.49 13.75 -17.83
CA TYR A 321 8.73 14.38 -17.33
C TYR A 321 9.98 13.53 -17.64
N PRO A 322 10.52 13.58 -18.88
CA PRO A 322 11.61 12.70 -19.32
C PRO A 322 12.94 12.95 -18.61
N GLU A 323 13.20 14.18 -18.18
CA GLU A 323 14.43 14.54 -17.45
C GLU A 323 14.54 13.83 -16.10
N ALA A 324 13.43 13.35 -15.52
CA ALA A 324 13.44 12.54 -14.29
C ALA A 324 14.33 11.30 -14.41
N ALA A 325 14.48 10.72 -15.62
CA ALA A 325 15.35 9.57 -15.86
C ALA A 325 16.83 9.85 -15.54
N ARG A 326 17.24 11.12 -15.63
CA ARG A 326 18.61 11.58 -15.39
C ARG A 326 18.86 12.00 -13.95
N MET A 327 17.79 12.34 -13.24
CA MET A 327 17.89 12.86 -11.90
C MET A 327 18.30 11.75 -10.95
N LYS A 328 19.19 12.08 -10.01
CA LYS A 328 19.61 11.19 -8.94
C LYS A 328 18.87 11.57 -7.67
N ASN A 329 18.52 10.58 -6.86
CA ASN A 329 18.05 10.81 -5.50
C ASN A 329 19.23 11.24 -4.58
N ASN A 330 18.97 11.47 -3.29
CA ASN A 330 20.00 11.89 -2.33
C ASN A 330 21.08 10.81 -2.10
N MET A 331 20.79 9.54 -2.42
CA MET A 331 21.74 8.43 -2.40
C MET A 331 22.61 8.38 -3.67
N GLY A 332 22.37 9.24 -4.66
CA GLY A 332 23.08 9.24 -5.93
C GLY A 332 22.58 8.19 -6.93
N GLU A 333 21.43 7.58 -6.67
CA GLU A 333 20.83 6.52 -7.49
C GLU A 333 19.89 7.11 -8.53
N THR A 334 19.93 6.56 -9.74
CA THR A 334 19.02 6.90 -10.84
C THR A 334 17.77 5.99 -10.82
N PRO A 335 16.67 6.39 -11.47
CA PRO A 335 15.50 5.52 -11.60
C PRO A 335 15.81 4.17 -12.28
N LEU A 336 16.78 4.14 -13.21
CA LEU A 336 17.21 2.89 -13.85
C LEU A 336 17.81 1.89 -12.85
N GLN A 337 18.65 2.36 -11.94
CA GLN A 337 19.27 1.51 -10.91
C GLN A 337 18.19 0.93 -9.98
N LEU A 338 17.27 1.78 -9.49
CA LEU A 338 16.14 1.34 -8.65
C LEU A 338 15.20 0.37 -9.38
N ALA A 339 14.99 0.57 -10.68
CA ALA A 339 14.17 -0.33 -11.50
C ALA A 339 14.81 -1.72 -11.64
N ILE A 340 16.14 -1.80 -11.75
CA ILE A 340 16.86 -3.07 -11.83
C ILE A 340 16.80 -3.81 -10.49
N GLU A 341 17.04 -3.11 -9.38
CA GLU A 341 17.00 -3.70 -8.03
C GLU A 341 15.63 -4.29 -7.69
N SER A 342 14.57 -3.60 -8.09
CA SER A 342 13.19 -4.05 -7.94
C SER A 342 12.72 -5.05 -9.01
N LYS A 343 13.64 -5.57 -9.84
CA LYS A 343 13.39 -6.60 -10.87
C LYS A 343 12.35 -6.17 -11.91
N THR A 344 12.41 -4.92 -12.36
CA THR A 344 11.56 -4.42 -13.45
C THR A 344 11.89 -5.18 -14.74
N PRO A 345 10.89 -5.65 -15.49
CA PRO A 345 11.14 -6.33 -16.75
C PRO A 345 11.83 -5.40 -17.75
N PHE A 346 12.66 -6.00 -18.61
CA PHE A 346 13.35 -5.24 -19.64
C PHE A 346 12.39 -4.58 -20.62
N HIS A 347 11.47 -5.36 -21.18
CA HIS A 347 10.54 -4.90 -22.20
C HIS A 347 9.56 -3.87 -21.63
N GLY A 348 9.55 -2.70 -22.26
CA GLY A 348 8.81 -1.53 -21.82
C GLY A 348 9.47 -0.81 -20.65
N GLY A 349 9.62 -1.46 -19.48
CA GLY A 349 10.08 -0.80 -18.24
C GLY A 349 11.51 -0.25 -18.31
N LEU A 350 12.50 -1.14 -18.29
CA LEU A 350 13.91 -0.73 -18.38
C LEU A 350 14.24 -0.13 -19.75
N GLU A 351 13.65 -0.67 -20.81
CA GLU A 351 13.84 -0.16 -22.17
C GLU A 351 13.43 1.31 -22.29
N ALA A 352 12.30 1.73 -21.71
CA ALA A 352 11.87 3.12 -21.71
C ALA A 352 12.85 4.03 -20.94
N LEU A 353 13.35 3.57 -19.80
CA LEU A 353 14.35 4.30 -19.00
C LEU A 353 15.67 4.49 -19.76
N ILE A 354 16.16 3.43 -20.41
CA ILE A 354 17.37 3.46 -21.25
C ILE A 354 17.16 4.36 -22.46
N ARG A 355 15.99 4.32 -23.09
CA ARG A 355 15.66 5.18 -24.23
C ARG A 355 15.63 6.65 -23.82
N ALA A 356 15.12 6.96 -22.62
CA ALA A 356 15.10 8.31 -22.07
C ALA A 356 16.51 8.79 -21.65
N PHE A 357 17.32 7.90 -21.07
CA PHE A 357 18.67 8.22 -20.59
C PHE A 357 19.63 7.02 -20.64
N GLY A 358 20.14 6.72 -21.84
CA GLY A 358 21.08 5.61 -22.05
C GLY A 358 22.38 5.75 -21.28
N ASP A 359 22.75 6.99 -20.92
CA ASP A 359 23.95 7.27 -20.15
C ASP A 359 23.92 6.69 -18.72
N ALA A 360 22.73 6.41 -18.18
CA ALA A 360 22.57 5.75 -16.88
C ALA A 360 23.27 4.39 -16.80
N LEU A 361 23.46 3.68 -17.92
CA LEU A 361 24.17 2.39 -17.95
C LEU A 361 25.66 2.50 -17.60
N SER A 362 26.24 3.69 -17.72
CA SER A 362 27.64 3.96 -17.34
C SER A 362 27.76 4.64 -15.99
N ILE A 363 26.66 4.82 -15.26
CA ILE A 363 26.69 5.39 -13.92
C ILE A 363 26.81 4.21 -12.94
N PRO A 364 27.98 4.00 -12.31
CA PRO A 364 28.10 2.98 -11.28
C PRO A 364 27.23 3.36 -10.08
N ARG A 365 26.76 2.36 -9.34
CA ARG A 365 26.05 2.61 -8.08
C ARG A 365 27.01 3.29 -7.11
N LYS A 366 26.60 4.42 -6.52
CA LYS A 366 27.41 5.09 -5.50
C LYS A 366 27.50 4.14 -4.30
N LEU A 367 28.72 3.94 -3.79
CA LEU A 367 28.94 3.25 -2.51
C LEU A 367 28.13 3.99 -1.46
N ARG A 368 27.24 3.28 -0.75
CA ARG A 368 26.56 3.88 0.39
C ARG A 368 27.64 3.97 1.44
N ALA A 369 28.02 5.19 1.82
CA ALA A 369 28.87 5.37 2.98
C ALA A 369 28.09 4.78 4.16
N VAL A 370 28.45 3.57 4.56
CA VAL A 370 27.97 3.00 5.80
C VAL A 370 28.75 3.75 6.86
N ASP A 371 28.10 4.69 7.55
CA ASP A 371 28.73 5.47 8.62
C ASP A 371 29.15 4.61 9.85
N ASP A 372 29.13 3.28 9.74
CA ASP A 372 29.61 2.36 10.76
C ASP A 372 31.09 2.07 10.56
N GLU A 373 31.84 2.04 11.68
CA GLU A 373 33.28 1.71 11.81
C GLU A 373 33.68 0.30 11.30
N ASN A 374 32.77 -0.40 10.62
CA ASN A 374 32.96 -1.70 9.99
C ASN A 374 33.41 -1.61 8.51
N GLU A 375 34.15 -0.56 8.14
CA GLU A 375 34.78 -0.41 6.80
C GLU A 375 35.60 -1.62 6.35
N GLN A 376 35.95 -2.56 7.25
CA GLN A 376 36.61 -3.84 6.91
C GLN A 376 35.69 -4.91 6.29
N LEU A 377 34.36 -4.74 6.30
CA LEU A 377 33.42 -5.79 5.82
C LEU A 377 32.99 -5.66 4.35
N LEU A 378 33.34 -4.59 3.64
CA LEU A 378 32.89 -4.37 2.26
C LEU A 378 33.86 -4.89 1.18
N SER A 379 35.02 -5.43 1.57
CA SER A 379 35.73 -6.39 0.72
C SER A 379 35.12 -7.77 0.94
N VAL A 380 33.96 -8.03 0.33
CA VAL A 380 33.39 -9.38 0.32
C VAL A 380 34.32 -10.26 -0.53
N ASP A 381 35.24 -10.98 0.11
CA ASP A 381 35.80 -12.19 -0.46
C ASP A 381 34.66 -13.22 -0.53
N VAL A 382 34.00 -13.30 -1.69
CA VAL A 382 32.79 -14.12 -1.94
C VAL A 382 33.06 -15.64 -1.77
N TYR A 383 34.27 -16.07 -1.40
CA TYR A 383 34.68 -17.48 -1.43
C TYR A 383 35.70 -17.89 -0.36
N ASP A 384 35.45 -17.57 0.92
CA ASP A 384 36.15 -18.24 2.03
C ASP A 384 35.19 -19.14 2.81
N ASP A 385 35.44 -20.45 2.73
CA ASP A 385 34.45 -21.51 2.92
C ASP A 385 34.59 -22.24 4.28
N HIS A 386 35.17 -21.60 5.30
CA HIS A 386 35.53 -22.34 6.52
C HIS A 386 35.16 -21.80 7.89
N ASP A 387 34.66 -20.57 8.05
CA ASP A 387 34.21 -20.12 9.37
C ASP A 387 32.74 -19.71 9.35
N SER A 388 31.95 -20.44 10.15
CA SER A 388 30.53 -20.25 10.39
C SER A 388 30.28 -18.91 11.07
N VAL A 389 30.23 -17.83 10.29
CA VAL A 389 29.53 -16.61 10.69
C VAL A 389 28.03 -16.90 10.49
N ASP A 390 27.24 -16.72 11.56
CA ASP A 390 25.78 -16.90 11.54
C ASP A 390 25.17 -16.22 10.29
N SER A 391 24.72 -17.06 9.35
CA SER A 391 24.58 -16.78 7.92
C SER A 391 23.30 -16.04 7.52
N ASP A 392 22.71 -15.30 8.46
CA ASP A 392 21.36 -14.73 8.29
C ASP A 392 21.33 -13.31 7.68
N TRP A 393 22.47 -12.63 7.45
CA TRP A 393 22.43 -11.17 7.18
C TRP A 393 23.35 -10.56 6.11
N VAL A 394 23.95 -11.32 5.21
CA VAL A 394 24.59 -10.69 4.03
C VAL A 394 23.56 -10.56 2.91
N ASP A 395 22.80 -9.46 2.91
CA ASP A 395 21.96 -9.07 1.77
C ASP A 395 22.88 -8.92 0.54
N PRO A 396 22.78 -9.76 -0.50
CA PRO A 396 23.60 -9.67 -1.69
C PRO A 396 23.46 -8.32 -2.41
N VAL A 397 22.44 -7.51 -2.08
CA VAL A 397 22.29 -6.13 -2.56
C VAL A 397 23.37 -5.19 -1.99
N LEU A 398 24.05 -5.53 -0.88
CA LEU A 398 25.23 -4.79 -0.40
C LEU A 398 26.49 -5.13 -1.21
N ALA A 399 26.56 -6.31 -1.82
CA ALA A 399 27.69 -6.72 -2.65
C ALA A 399 27.70 -6.06 -4.04
N VAL A 400 26.66 -5.31 -4.41
CA VAL A 400 26.55 -4.66 -5.73
C VAL A 400 26.97 -3.18 -5.74
N GLU A 401 27.55 -2.69 -4.65
CA GLU A 401 28.03 -1.31 -4.61
C GLU A 401 29.24 -1.11 -5.54
N GLY A 402 29.28 0.03 -6.24
CA GLY A 402 30.26 0.29 -7.30
C GLY A 402 30.01 -0.47 -8.61
N MET A 403 29.04 -1.40 -8.67
CA MET A 403 28.73 -2.15 -9.88
C MET A 403 27.96 -1.32 -10.91
N TYR A 404 28.13 -1.70 -12.18
CA TYR A 404 27.32 -1.20 -13.28
C TYR A 404 25.93 -1.86 -13.30
N PRO A 405 24.90 -1.19 -13.83
CA PRO A 405 23.52 -1.68 -13.85
C PRO A 405 23.33 -3.13 -14.36
N PHE A 406 24.06 -3.57 -15.38
CA PHE A 406 23.96 -4.95 -15.89
C PHE A 406 24.51 -6.00 -14.91
N MET A 407 25.54 -5.65 -14.12
CA MET A 407 26.07 -6.51 -13.07
C MET A 407 25.10 -6.58 -11.89
N VAL A 408 24.51 -5.44 -11.51
CA VAL A 408 23.43 -5.41 -10.52
C VAL A 408 22.31 -6.34 -10.96
N ALA A 409 21.89 -6.25 -12.24
CA ALA A 409 20.87 -7.12 -12.79
C ALA A 409 21.27 -8.60 -12.71
N ALA A 410 22.52 -8.95 -13.04
CA ALA A 410 23.01 -10.31 -12.92
C ALA A 410 22.97 -10.80 -11.46
N VAL A 411 23.54 -10.05 -10.53
CA VAL A 411 23.57 -10.42 -9.10
C VAL A 411 22.16 -10.58 -8.55
N VAL A 412 21.27 -9.62 -8.79
CA VAL A 412 19.87 -9.64 -8.33
C VAL A 412 19.06 -10.79 -8.96
N SER A 413 19.43 -11.21 -10.17
CA SER A 413 18.79 -12.31 -10.91
C SER A 413 19.21 -13.70 -10.43
N PHE A 414 20.45 -13.86 -9.95
CA PHE A 414 21.04 -15.16 -9.60
C PHE A 414 21.05 -15.47 -8.09
N ILE A 415 20.38 -14.66 -7.25
CA ILE A 415 20.19 -14.98 -5.83
C ILE A 415 19.48 -16.35 -5.73
N PRO A 416 20.12 -17.38 -5.16
CA PRO A 416 19.63 -18.75 -5.25
C PRO A 416 18.22 -18.92 -4.67
N LEU A 417 17.32 -19.52 -5.47
CA LEU A 417 15.97 -19.89 -5.03
C LEU A 417 15.99 -20.84 -3.82
N SER A 418 17.10 -21.56 -3.59
CA SER A 418 17.29 -22.47 -2.46
C SER A 418 17.22 -21.79 -1.08
N LYS A 419 17.40 -20.47 -1.00
CA LYS A 419 17.25 -19.71 0.26
C LYS A 419 15.81 -19.25 0.54
N ARG A 420 14.86 -19.43 -0.39
CA ARG A 420 13.46 -19.01 -0.22
C ARG A 420 12.63 -20.21 0.26
N ARG A 421 12.11 -20.13 1.49
CA ARG A 421 11.29 -21.21 2.06
C ARG A 421 10.04 -21.43 1.17
N PRO A 422 9.79 -22.66 0.70
CA PRO A 422 8.57 -22.98 -0.03
C PRO A 422 7.41 -22.91 0.97
N SER A 423 6.75 -21.77 1.02
CA SER A 423 5.58 -21.57 1.86
C SER A 423 4.40 -21.27 0.94
N PHE A 424 3.41 -22.17 0.99
CA PHE A 424 2.07 -22.04 0.40
C PHE A 424 1.92 -22.20 -1.13
N PHE A 425 2.20 -23.40 -1.67
CA PHE A 425 1.63 -23.85 -2.94
C PHE A 425 0.77 -25.10 -2.73
N LEU A 426 -0.39 -24.96 -2.08
CA LEU A 426 -1.27 -26.10 -1.80
C LEU A 426 -1.97 -26.68 -3.04
N ASN A 427 -1.90 -26.02 -4.21
CA ASN A 427 -2.69 -26.39 -5.39
C ASN A 427 -1.94 -26.38 -6.75
N GLN A 428 -0.63 -26.12 -6.81
CA GLN A 428 0.11 -26.17 -8.08
C GLN A 428 0.77 -27.54 -8.27
N THR A 429 0.75 -28.06 -9.50
CA THR A 429 1.52 -29.26 -9.86
C THR A 429 3.00 -28.91 -9.92
N GLU A 430 3.88 -29.86 -9.61
CA GLU A 430 5.34 -29.68 -9.72
C GLU A 430 5.75 -29.19 -11.12
N ALA A 431 5.09 -29.69 -12.17
CA ALA A 431 5.30 -29.26 -13.54
C ALA A 431 4.97 -27.76 -13.77
N GLN A 432 3.87 -27.27 -13.19
CA GLN A 432 3.51 -25.84 -13.26
C GLN A 432 4.55 -24.99 -12.53
N HIS A 433 5.00 -25.45 -11.36
CA HIS A 433 6.02 -24.76 -10.58
C HIS A 433 7.35 -24.68 -11.34
N HIS A 434 7.81 -25.77 -11.96
CA HIS A 434 9.00 -25.78 -12.80
C HIS A 434 8.88 -24.85 -14.01
N ALA A 435 7.74 -24.87 -14.73
CA ALA A 435 7.51 -23.98 -15.85
C ALA A 435 7.53 -22.49 -15.43
N ASP A 436 6.97 -22.16 -14.25
CA ASP A 436 6.99 -20.81 -13.72
C ASP A 436 8.42 -20.35 -13.32
N ILE A 437 9.26 -21.27 -12.81
CA ILE A 437 10.69 -21.01 -12.54
C ILE A 437 11.45 -20.74 -13.85
N GLU A 438 11.34 -21.64 -14.83
CA GLU A 438 12.02 -21.49 -16.12
C GLU A 438 11.63 -20.18 -16.83
N LYS A 439 10.33 -19.84 -16.81
CA LYS A 439 9.84 -18.59 -17.38
C LYS A 439 10.46 -17.36 -16.70
N ARG A 440 10.62 -17.40 -15.37
CA ARG A 440 11.23 -16.31 -14.59
C ARG A 440 12.73 -16.19 -14.88
N GLU A 441 13.46 -17.30 -14.93
CA GLU A 441 14.88 -17.30 -15.29
C GLU A 441 15.10 -16.75 -16.69
N LEU A 442 14.24 -17.12 -17.65
CA LEU A 442 14.29 -16.59 -19.01
C LEU A 442 14.06 -15.07 -19.04
N GLU A 443 13.18 -14.53 -18.20
CA GLU A 443 12.92 -13.09 -18.10
C GLU A 443 14.10 -12.32 -17.48
N HIS A 444 14.74 -12.90 -16.46
CA HIS A 444 15.99 -12.38 -15.91
C HIS A 444 17.11 -12.36 -16.96
N LEU A 445 17.30 -13.46 -17.70
CA LEU A 445 18.28 -13.53 -18.77
C LEU A 445 18.00 -12.50 -19.86
N ARG A 446 16.73 -12.35 -20.29
CA ARG A 446 16.32 -11.30 -21.25
C ARG A 446 16.68 -9.91 -20.73
N THR A 447 16.58 -9.69 -19.43
CA THR A 447 16.95 -8.42 -18.81
C THR A 447 18.45 -8.17 -18.87
N ILE A 448 19.25 -9.15 -18.47
CA ILE A 448 20.72 -9.06 -18.56
C ILE A 448 21.14 -8.81 -20.01
N TYR A 449 20.69 -9.65 -20.95
CA TYR A 449 21.02 -9.50 -22.37
C TYR A 449 20.54 -8.18 -22.96
N GLY A 450 19.35 -7.71 -22.56
CA GLY A 450 18.83 -6.42 -23.00
C GLY A 450 19.71 -5.25 -22.56
N LEU A 451 20.14 -5.25 -21.29
CA LEU A 451 21.05 -4.23 -20.74
C LEU A 451 22.41 -4.25 -21.45
N LEU A 452 22.95 -5.45 -21.70
CA LEU A 452 24.22 -5.61 -22.42
C LEU A 452 24.14 -5.09 -23.86
N ARG A 453 23.05 -5.39 -24.57
CA ARG A 453 22.81 -4.91 -25.95
C ARG A 453 22.60 -3.41 -26.03
N ALA A 454 21.98 -2.81 -25.01
CA ALA A 454 21.72 -1.38 -24.99
C ALA A 454 23.00 -0.54 -24.99
N ARG A 455 24.11 -1.07 -24.45
CA ARG A 455 25.40 -0.36 -24.46
C ARG A 455 26.61 -1.29 -24.49
N PRO A 456 26.96 -1.85 -25.66
CA PRO A 456 28.07 -2.78 -25.81
C PRO A 456 29.42 -2.19 -25.39
N SER A 457 29.59 -0.87 -25.50
CA SER A 457 30.84 -0.18 -25.13
C SER A 457 31.21 -0.30 -23.66
N VAL A 458 30.25 -0.64 -22.77
CA VAL A 458 30.53 -0.79 -21.34
C VAL A 458 31.42 -2.01 -21.07
N PHE A 459 31.42 -3.02 -21.95
CA PHE A 459 32.35 -4.15 -21.85
C PHE A 459 33.81 -3.71 -21.93
N GLY A 460 34.14 -2.77 -22.83
CA GLY A 460 35.51 -2.26 -22.94
C GLY A 460 35.97 -1.42 -21.74
N GLN A 461 35.03 -0.94 -20.93
CA GLN A 461 35.32 -0.23 -19.67
C GLN A 461 35.50 -1.17 -18.49
N TYR A 462 35.03 -2.41 -18.62
CA TYR A 462 35.17 -3.41 -17.59
C TYR A 462 36.51 -4.12 -17.75
N LYS A 463 37.40 -3.90 -16.79
CA LYS A 463 38.57 -4.75 -16.58
C LYS A 463 38.24 -5.69 -15.43
N PRO A 464 37.85 -6.95 -15.69
CA PRO A 464 37.64 -7.88 -14.60
C PRO A 464 38.94 -8.03 -13.82
N VAL A 465 38.88 -7.71 -12.52
CA VAL A 465 40.00 -7.96 -11.62
C VAL A 465 39.90 -9.41 -11.16
N PHE A 466 40.52 -10.31 -11.92
CA PHE A 466 40.65 -11.70 -11.48
C PHE A 466 41.82 -11.80 -10.48
N ARG A 467 41.51 -12.01 -9.20
CA ARG A 467 42.51 -12.48 -8.24
C ARG A 467 42.77 -13.96 -8.53
N LYS A 468 43.95 -14.27 -9.08
CA LYS A 468 44.43 -15.65 -9.20
C LYS A 468 44.51 -16.21 -7.78
N LYS A 469 43.60 -17.13 -7.43
CA LYS A 469 43.64 -17.83 -6.14
C LYS A 469 44.97 -18.56 -6.10
N LYS A 470 45.92 -18.09 -5.29
CA LYS A 470 47.10 -18.90 -4.96
C LYS A 470 46.51 -20.18 -4.39
N SER A 471 46.63 -21.28 -5.12
CA SER A 471 46.33 -22.59 -4.59
C SER A 471 47.23 -22.75 -3.39
N ASN A 472 46.67 -22.64 -2.18
CA ASN A 472 47.33 -23.14 -0.98
C ASN A 472 47.39 -24.66 -1.17
N HIS A 473 48.39 -25.12 -1.93
CA HIS A 473 48.99 -26.39 -1.65
C HIS A 473 49.53 -26.25 -0.23
N MET A 474 48.81 -26.84 0.73
CA MET A 474 49.40 -27.28 1.99
C MET A 474 50.51 -28.26 1.62
N GLU A 475 51.70 -27.75 1.33
CA GLU A 475 52.91 -28.47 1.65
C GLU A 475 53.20 -28.17 3.12
N GLU A 476 53.19 -29.23 3.93
CA GLU A 476 53.66 -29.18 5.31
C GLU A 476 55.04 -28.52 5.37
N PRO A 477 55.31 -27.63 6.33
CA PRO A 477 56.60 -26.97 6.40
C PRO A 477 57.64 -27.93 6.99
N GLU A 478 58.43 -28.58 6.13
CA GLU A 478 59.77 -28.99 6.52
C GLU A 478 60.67 -27.75 6.57
N LEU A 479 61.15 -27.46 7.77
CA LEU A 479 62.13 -26.43 8.08
C LEU A 479 63.37 -26.54 7.16
N SER A 480 63.52 -25.63 6.19
CA SER A 480 64.84 -25.04 5.91
C SER A 480 64.76 -23.82 5.00
N GLU A 481 65.61 -22.86 5.36
CA GLU A 481 66.23 -21.82 4.53
C GLU A 481 65.36 -20.73 3.87
N TYR A 482 65.55 -19.52 4.40
CA TYR A 482 65.25 -18.24 3.78
C TYR A 482 65.69 -18.20 2.31
N THR A 483 64.73 -18.08 1.41
CA THR A 483 64.97 -17.55 0.06
C THR A 483 64.07 -16.32 -0.15
N GLU A 484 64.71 -15.24 -0.58
CA GLU A 484 64.06 -13.98 -0.94
C GLU A 484 62.98 -14.22 -1.99
N ILE A 485 61.75 -13.81 -1.69
CA ILE A 485 60.65 -13.76 -2.65
C ILE A 485 60.93 -12.56 -3.56
N VAL A 486 61.40 -12.83 -4.77
CA VAL A 486 61.35 -11.88 -5.89
C VAL A 486 59.90 -11.85 -6.36
N GLU A 487 59.25 -10.69 -6.24
CA GLU A 487 57.94 -10.43 -6.84
C GLU A 487 58.10 -10.43 -8.37
N ASP A 488 57.62 -11.49 -9.03
CA ASP A 488 57.56 -11.58 -10.49
C ASP A 488 56.18 -11.09 -10.95
N ASP A 489 56.16 -9.91 -11.57
CA ASP A 489 54.97 -9.15 -12.00
C ASP A 489 54.29 -9.71 -13.27
N SER A 490 54.59 -10.94 -13.72
CA SER A 490 54.34 -11.34 -15.11
C SER A 490 53.13 -12.26 -15.39
N ASP A 491 52.16 -12.40 -14.49
CA ASP A 491 51.05 -13.35 -14.67
C ASP A 491 49.67 -12.69 -14.80
N TYR A 492 49.55 -11.75 -15.74
CA TYR A 492 48.26 -11.28 -16.24
C TYR A 492 48.05 -11.78 -17.68
N THR A 493 47.16 -12.76 -17.87
CA THR A 493 46.65 -13.10 -19.19
C THR A 493 45.61 -12.06 -19.61
N GLU A 494 45.92 -11.27 -20.64
CA GLU A 494 44.93 -10.45 -21.34
C GLU A 494 43.93 -11.39 -22.04
N VAL A 495 42.67 -11.31 -21.62
CA VAL A 495 41.54 -11.97 -22.29
C VAL A 495 40.97 -11.00 -23.32
N THR A 496 40.64 -11.51 -24.51
CA THR A 496 40.23 -10.67 -25.65
C THR A 496 38.73 -10.38 -25.63
N CYS A 497 38.28 -9.37 -26.38
CA CYS A 497 36.85 -9.00 -26.50
C CYS A 497 35.92 -10.10 -27.02
N ASP A 498 36.46 -11.21 -27.53
CA ASP A 498 35.69 -12.31 -28.11
C ASP A 498 35.28 -13.38 -27.08
N ASP A 499 35.88 -13.36 -25.88
CA ASP A 499 35.57 -14.25 -24.74
C ASP A 499 34.52 -13.62 -23.81
#